data_AF-Q57W17-F1
#
_entry.id   AF-Q57W17-F1
#
_cell.length_a   1.000
_cell.length_b   1.000
_cell.length_c   1.000
_cell.angle_alpha   90.00
_cell.angle_beta   90.00
_cell.angle_gamma   90.00
#
_symmetry.space_group_name_H-M   'P 1'
#
loop_
_entity.id
_entity.type
_entity.pdbx_description
1 polymer ?
#
loop_
_entity_poly.entity_id
_entity_poly.type
_entity_poly.pdbx_seq_one_letter_code
_entity_poly.pdbx_strand_id
1 'polypeptide(L)'
;MVQDTGKDTNLKGTAEANESVVYCDVFMQAALKEATCALEEGEVPVGCVLVKADSSTAAQAQAGDDLALQKLIVARGRNATNRKGHALAHAEFVAVEELLRQATAGTSENIGGGGNCGAVSQDLADYVLYVVVEPCIMCAAMLLYNRVRKVYFGCTNPRFGGNGTVLSVHNSYKGCSGEDAALIGYESCGGYRAEEAVVLLQQFYRRENTNAPLGKRKRKDLSVV
;
A
#
# COMPACT_ATOMS: atom_id res chain seq x y z
N MET A 1 51.63 -7.64 -4.57
CA MET A 1 51.34 -6.45 -5.40
C MET A 1 50.21 -6.81 -6.35
N VAL A 2 48.97 -6.57 -5.94
CA VAL A 2 47.84 -6.52 -6.88
C VAL A 2 47.20 -5.17 -6.63
N GLN A 3 47.19 -4.36 -7.67
CA GLN A 3 46.91 -2.95 -7.65
C GLN A 3 45.42 -2.69 -7.43
N ASP A 4 45.16 -1.74 -6.55
CA ASP A 4 43.90 -1.03 -6.40
C ASP A 4 43.55 -0.34 -7.73
N THR A 5 42.49 -0.79 -8.39
CA THR A 5 41.91 -0.08 -9.53
C THR A 5 40.67 0.64 -9.06
N GLY A 6 40.88 1.85 -8.55
CA GLY A 6 39.83 2.83 -8.34
C GLY A 6 39.00 2.97 -9.61
N LYS A 7 37.70 2.70 -9.48
CA LYS A 7 36.71 3.07 -10.48
C LYS A 7 35.66 3.93 -9.79
N ASP A 8 36.07 5.17 -9.53
CA ASP A 8 35.19 6.28 -9.18
C ASP A 8 34.34 6.63 -10.40
N THR A 9 33.24 5.90 -10.62
CA THR A 9 32.20 6.35 -11.55
C THR A 9 31.13 7.09 -10.78
N ASN A 10 31.44 8.35 -10.52
CA ASN A 10 30.54 9.51 -10.56
C ASN A 10 29.04 9.16 -10.75
N LEU A 11 28.32 8.85 -9.66
CA LEU A 11 26.86 8.92 -9.62
C LEU A 11 26.44 10.40 -9.63
N LYS A 12 26.51 11.03 -10.81
CA LYS A 12 25.65 12.18 -11.12
C LYS A 12 24.29 11.63 -11.50
N GLY A 13 23.54 11.19 -10.49
CA GLY A 13 22.09 11.15 -10.60
C GLY A 13 21.64 12.59 -10.77
N THR A 14 21.26 12.96 -11.99
CA THR A 14 20.55 14.20 -12.26
C THR A 14 19.35 14.24 -11.33
N ALA A 15 19.32 15.22 -10.44
CA ALA A 15 18.13 15.60 -9.71
C ALA A 15 17.13 16.14 -10.73
N GLU A 16 16.53 15.24 -11.51
CA GLU A 16 15.34 15.54 -12.27
C GLU A 16 14.30 16.03 -11.27
N ALA A 17 13.69 17.18 -11.61
CA ALA A 17 12.80 17.93 -10.75
C ALA A 17 11.90 16.98 -9.95
N ASN A 18 12.06 16.99 -8.63
CA ASN A 18 11.28 16.20 -7.69
C ASN A 18 9.86 16.77 -7.67
N GLU A 19 9.11 16.58 -8.76
CA GLU A 19 7.74 17.02 -8.89
C GLU A 19 6.96 16.29 -7.79
N SER A 20 6.38 17.07 -6.88
CA SER A 20 5.80 16.51 -5.66
C SER A 20 4.59 15.68 -6.05
N VAL A 21 4.66 14.37 -5.82
CA VAL A 21 3.50 13.48 -5.93
C VAL A 21 2.34 14.07 -5.15
N VAL A 22 1.23 14.35 -5.83
CA VAL A 22 0.02 14.90 -5.21
C VAL A 22 -1.03 13.82 -5.00
N TYR A 23 -1.85 14.01 -3.96
CA TYR A 23 -2.98 13.16 -3.64
C TYR A 23 -4.05 13.23 -4.74
N CYS A 24 -4.53 12.07 -5.18
CA CYS A 24 -5.68 11.97 -6.08
C CYS A 24 -6.80 11.14 -5.43
N ASP A 25 -7.97 11.75 -5.29
CA ASP A 25 -9.11 11.16 -4.62
C ASP A 25 -9.67 9.91 -5.33
N VAL A 26 -9.59 9.86 -6.67
CA VAL A 26 -10.04 8.70 -7.46
C VAL A 26 -9.29 7.42 -7.07
N PHE A 27 -8.00 7.51 -6.75
CA PHE A 27 -7.22 6.36 -6.29
C PHE A 27 -7.62 5.92 -4.88
N MET A 28 -7.91 6.88 -3.98
CA MET A 28 -8.43 6.53 -2.65
C MET A 28 -9.83 5.93 -2.72
N GLN A 29 -10.70 6.40 -3.61
CA GLN A 29 -12.00 5.78 -3.87
C GLN A 29 -11.85 4.35 -4.40
N ALA A 30 -10.87 4.10 -5.28
CA ALA A 30 -10.56 2.75 -5.74
C ALA A 30 -10.08 1.84 -4.59
N ALA A 31 -9.28 2.36 -3.65
CA ALA A 31 -8.89 1.64 -2.44
C ALA A 31 -10.09 1.35 -1.52
N LEU A 32 -11.02 2.29 -1.37
CA LEU A 32 -12.28 2.09 -0.62
C LEU A 32 -13.18 1.03 -1.26
N LYS A 33 -13.21 0.94 -2.59
CA LYS A 33 -13.93 -0.13 -3.29
C LYS A 33 -13.34 -1.50 -2.95
N GLU A 34 -12.01 -1.63 -2.95
CA GLU A 34 -11.34 -2.87 -2.53
C GLU A 34 -11.60 -3.21 -1.06
N ALA A 35 -11.63 -2.20 -0.19
CA ALA A 35 -11.96 -2.36 1.23
C ALA A 35 -13.42 -2.83 1.45
N THR A 36 -14.34 -2.32 0.62
CA THR A 36 -15.75 -2.71 0.62
C THR A 36 -15.90 -4.17 0.18
N CYS A 37 -15.20 -4.59 -0.87
CA CYS A 37 -15.17 -6.00 -1.28
C CYS A 37 -14.61 -6.90 -0.17
N ALA A 38 -13.54 -6.50 0.54
CA ALA A 38 -13.04 -7.25 1.69
C ALA A 38 -14.11 -7.37 2.79
N LEU A 39 -14.85 -6.28 3.06
CA LEU A 39 -15.95 -6.32 4.03
C LEU A 39 -17.04 -7.33 3.64
N GLU A 40 -17.44 -7.35 2.36
CA GLU A 40 -18.42 -8.28 1.82
C GLU A 40 -17.95 -9.74 1.94
N GLU A 41 -16.65 -9.95 1.79
CA GLU A 41 -15.99 -11.25 1.93
C GLU A 41 -15.74 -11.69 3.39
N GLY A 42 -16.15 -10.88 4.37
CA GLY A 42 -15.95 -11.16 5.79
C GLY A 42 -14.51 -10.97 6.28
N GLU A 43 -13.71 -10.23 5.52
CA GLU A 43 -12.34 -9.85 5.86
C GLU A 43 -12.29 -8.50 6.59
N VAL A 44 -11.18 -8.22 7.28
CA VAL A 44 -10.93 -6.86 7.81
C VAL A 44 -10.96 -5.89 6.61
N PRO A 45 -11.76 -4.81 6.65
CA PRO A 45 -12.06 -4.02 5.45
C PRO A 45 -10.95 -3.03 5.14
N VAL A 46 -9.82 -3.57 4.68
CA VAL A 46 -8.66 -2.80 4.22
C VAL A 46 -8.46 -3.11 2.74
N GLY A 47 -8.45 -2.06 1.94
CA GLY A 47 -8.13 -2.07 0.53
C GLY A 47 -7.05 -1.03 0.21
N CYS A 48 -6.31 -1.27 -0.86
CA CYS A 48 -5.28 -0.37 -1.35
C CYS A 48 -5.06 -0.50 -2.86
N VAL A 49 -4.43 0.50 -3.43
CA VAL A 49 -3.99 0.53 -4.84
C VAL A 49 -2.60 1.13 -4.95
N LEU A 50 -1.84 0.66 -5.95
CA LEU A 50 -0.53 1.20 -6.33
C LEU A 50 -0.64 1.92 -7.67
N VAL A 51 -0.02 3.10 -7.75
CA VAL A 51 0.04 3.95 -8.94
C VAL A 51 1.49 4.40 -9.13
N LYS A 52 1.98 4.50 -10.37
CA LYS A 52 3.32 5.05 -10.61
C LYS A 52 3.37 6.52 -10.17
N ALA A 53 4.51 6.96 -9.61
CA ALA A 53 4.69 8.31 -9.09
C ALA A 53 4.52 9.40 -10.16
N ASP A 54 5.01 9.17 -11.38
CA ASP A 54 4.80 10.04 -12.54
C ASP A 54 3.31 10.25 -12.86
N SER A 55 2.55 9.17 -12.81
CA SER A 55 1.13 9.11 -13.13
C SER A 55 0.28 9.75 -12.04
N SER A 56 0.69 9.59 -10.77
CA SER A 56 0.06 10.28 -9.64
C SER A 56 0.29 11.79 -9.67
N THR A 57 1.43 12.23 -10.21
CA THR A 57 1.75 13.66 -10.37
C THR A 57 0.91 14.27 -11.49
N ALA A 58 0.78 13.57 -12.63
CA ALA A 58 -0.04 14.01 -13.76
C ALA A 58 -1.55 13.98 -13.49
N ALA A 59 -2.03 13.13 -12.57
CA ALA A 59 -3.46 12.94 -12.28
C ALA A 59 -4.18 14.25 -11.89
N GLN A 60 -3.49 15.20 -11.25
CA GLN A 60 -4.10 16.48 -10.88
C GLN A 60 -4.42 17.36 -12.09
N ALA A 61 -3.70 17.20 -13.21
CA ALA A 61 -3.98 17.91 -14.46
C ALA A 61 -5.18 17.32 -15.24
N GLN A 62 -5.61 16.09 -14.93
CA GLN A 62 -6.66 15.34 -15.63
C GLN A 62 -8.00 15.32 -14.87
N ALA A 63 -8.25 16.30 -13.99
CA ALA A 63 -9.50 16.39 -13.24
C ALA A 63 -10.73 16.31 -14.16
N GLY A 64 -11.50 15.21 -14.10
CA GLY A 64 -12.77 15.04 -14.82
C GLY A 64 -13.02 13.67 -15.48
N ASP A 65 -11.99 12.85 -15.71
CA ASP A 65 -12.17 11.49 -16.25
C ASP A 65 -11.69 10.41 -15.26
N ASP A 66 -12.57 10.07 -14.32
CA ASP A 66 -12.31 9.04 -13.30
C ASP A 66 -11.96 7.68 -13.92
N LEU A 67 -12.50 7.36 -15.10
CA LEU A 67 -12.22 6.10 -15.78
C LEU A 67 -10.80 6.08 -16.36
N ALA A 68 -10.35 7.19 -16.94
CA ALA A 68 -8.96 7.33 -17.39
C ALA A 68 -7.99 7.24 -16.21
N LEU A 69 -8.29 7.92 -15.09
CA LEU A 69 -7.49 7.84 -13.88
C LEU A 69 -7.43 6.41 -13.34
N GLN A 70 -8.56 5.68 -13.26
CA GLN A 70 -8.54 4.29 -12.77
C GLN A 70 -7.66 3.34 -13.60
N LYS A 71 -7.39 3.64 -14.88
CA LYS A 71 -6.47 2.85 -15.72
C LYS A 71 -4.99 3.07 -15.35
N LEU A 72 -4.67 4.10 -14.57
CA LEU A 72 -3.31 4.35 -14.06
C LEU A 72 -2.95 3.47 -12.85
N ILE A 73 -3.94 2.79 -12.26
CA ILE A 73 -3.71 1.84 -11.17
C ILE A 73 -3.07 0.57 -11.76
N VAL A 74 -1.86 0.28 -11.30
CA VAL A 74 -1.07 -0.89 -11.76
C VAL A 74 -1.34 -2.14 -10.94
N ALA A 75 -1.67 -1.98 -9.66
CA ALA A 75 -1.96 -3.11 -8.77
C ALA A 75 -3.00 -2.72 -7.71
N ARG A 76 -3.75 -3.72 -7.27
CA ARG A 76 -4.83 -3.60 -6.30
C ARG A 76 -4.67 -4.68 -5.25
N GLY A 77 -5.00 -4.35 -4.01
CA GLY A 77 -4.94 -5.32 -2.92
C GLY A 77 -6.04 -5.07 -1.90
N ARG A 78 -6.61 -6.15 -1.39
CA ARG A 78 -7.50 -6.14 -0.23
C ARG A 78 -7.13 -7.23 0.73
N ASN A 79 -7.36 -6.99 2.03
CA ASN A 79 -7.07 -7.99 3.05
C ASN A 79 -7.78 -9.31 2.71
N ALA A 80 -7.03 -10.40 2.78
CA ALA A 80 -7.47 -11.74 2.39
C ALA A 80 -6.95 -12.81 3.36
N THR A 81 -6.66 -12.42 4.60
CA THR A 81 -6.01 -13.27 5.62
C THR A 81 -6.81 -14.54 5.89
N ASN A 82 -8.14 -14.43 6.04
CA ASN A 82 -9.00 -15.59 6.29
C ASN A 82 -9.16 -16.44 5.03
N ARG A 83 -9.47 -15.82 3.88
CA ARG A 83 -9.67 -16.52 2.60
C ARG A 83 -8.43 -17.27 2.13
N LYS A 84 -7.25 -16.65 2.25
CA LYS A 84 -5.97 -17.28 1.87
C LYS A 84 -5.39 -18.17 2.98
N GLY A 85 -5.94 -18.14 4.20
CA GLY A 85 -5.36 -18.82 5.36
C GLY A 85 -3.91 -18.38 5.64
N HIS A 86 -3.59 -17.13 5.33
CA HIS A 86 -2.20 -16.64 5.27
C HIS A 86 -2.06 -15.32 6.01
N ALA A 87 -1.31 -15.31 7.12
CA ALA A 87 -1.19 -14.16 8.01
C ALA A 87 -0.61 -12.90 7.34
N LEU A 88 0.21 -13.04 6.29
CA LEU A 88 0.75 -11.88 5.57
C LEU A 88 -0.21 -11.33 4.50
N ALA A 89 -1.40 -11.91 4.28
CA ALA A 89 -2.31 -11.50 3.21
C ALA A 89 -3.08 -10.20 3.55
N HIS A 90 -2.37 -9.20 4.05
CA HIS A 90 -2.84 -7.82 4.20
C HIS A 90 -2.94 -7.15 2.83
N ALA A 91 -3.73 -6.07 2.74
CA ALA A 91 -3.97 -5.38 1.48
C ALA A 91 -2.67 -4.97 0.77
N GLU A 92 -1.71 -4.41 1.53
CA GLU A 92 -0.44 -3.90 1.01
C GLU A 92 0.43 -5.03 0.45
N PHE A 93 0.55 -6.15 1.15
CA PHE A 93 1.26 -7.33 0.63
C PHE A 93 0.59 -7.91 -0.61
N VAL A 94 -0.75 -7.96 -0.63
CA VAL A 94 -1.49 -8.47 -1.79
C VAL A 94 -1.26 -7.58 -3.02
N ALA A 95 -1.27 -6.26 -2.86
CA ALA A 95 -1.01 -5.33 -3.97
C ALA A 95 0.44 -5.41 -4.47
N VAL A 96 1.41 -5.51 -3.55
CA VAL A 96 2.83 -5.63 -3.91
C VAL A 96 3.12 -6.96 -4.60
N GLU A 97 2.56 -8.06 -4.10
CA GLU A 97 2.67 -9.37 -4.75
C GLU A 97 2.10 -9.35 -6.18
N GLU A 98 0.93 -8.72 -6.36
CA GLU A 98 0.32 -8.54 -7.68
C GLU A 98 1.22 -7.73 -8.62
N LEU A 99 1.76 -6.59 -8.16
CA LEU A 99 2.69 -5.77 -8.93
C LEU A 99 3.92 -6.57 -9.40
N LEU A 100 4.56 -7.29 -8.47
CA LEU A 100 5.76 -8.06 -8.75
C LEU A 100 5.49 -9.20 -9.73
N ARG A 101 4.34 -9.89 -9.61
CA ARG A 101 3.92 -10.93 -10.56
C ARG A 101 3.75 -10.36 -11.96
N GLN A 102 3.08 -9.22 -12.12
CA GLN A 102 2.93 -8.56 -13.42
C GLN A 102 4.28 -8.19 -14.04
N ALA A 103 5.20 -7.62 -13.24
CA ALA A 103 6.53 -7.28 -13.69
C ALA A 103 7.33 -8.52 -14.15
N THR A 104 7.25 -9.63 -13.41
CA THR A 104 7.90 -10.89 -13.83
C THR A 104 7.27 -11.50 -15.09
N ALA A 105 5.94 -11.46 -15.22
CA ALA A 105 5.24 -11.99 -16.39
C ALA A 105 5.60 -11.21 -17.66
N GLY A 106 5.82 -9.89 -17.57
CA GLY A 106 6.25 -9.07 -18.70
C GLY A 106 7.70 -9.28 -19.14
N THR A 107 8.56 -9.88 -18.29
CA THR A 107 9.95 -10.24 -18.65
C THR A 107 10.09 -11.59 -19.32
N SER A 108 9.09 -12.47 -19.16
CA SER A 108 8.99 -13.68 -19.97
C SER A 108 8.34 -13.26 -21.29
N GLU A 109 9.07 -13.32 -22.40
CA GLU A 109 8.47 -13.21 -23.73
C GLU A 109 7.24 -14.14 -23.79
N ASN A 110 6.01 -13.61 -23.70
CA ASN A 110 4.76 -14.17 -24.25
C ASN A 110 3.45 -13.48 -23.76
N ILE A 111 2.76 -12.88 -24.75
CA ILE A 111 1.34 -13.06 -25.13
C ILE A 111 0.25 -12.98 -24.04
N GLY A 112 -0.49 -11.86 -24.05
CA GLY A 112 -1.95 -11.86 -23.91
C GLY A 112 -2.52 -11.77 -22.49
N GLY A 113 -2.80 -10.56 -22.00
CA GLY A 113 -3.50 -10.40 -20.71
C GLY A 113 -3.79 -8.97 -20.27
N GLY A 114 -4.50 -8.20 -21.09
CA GLY A 114 -5.38 -7.08 -20.70
C GLY A 114 -4.96 -6.16 -19.54
N GLY A 115 -4.18 -5.13 -19.84
CA GLY A 115 -3.95 -3.98 -18.98
C GLY A 115 -2.74 -3.21 -19.47
N ASN A 116 -2.84 -1.89 -19.60
CA ASN A 116 -1.85 -0.96 -20.17
C ASN A 116 -0.41 -1.24 -19.72
N CYS A 117 0.30 -2.14 -20.41
CA CYS A 117 1.63 -2.61 -20.04
C CYS A 117 2.71 -1.69 -20.63
N GLY A 118 2.78 -0.46 -20.11
CA GLY A 118 4.09 0.16 -19.95
C GLY A 118 4.94 -0.76 -19.07
N ALA A 119 6.27 -0.78 -19.24
CA ALA A 119 7.16 -1.60 -18.43
C ALA A 119 6.88 -1.37 -16.93
N VAL A 120 6.36 -2.41 -16.25
CA VAL A 120 6.10 -2.38 -14.81
C VAL A 120 7.45 -2.60 -14.11
N SER A 121 7.90 -1.61 -13.37
CA SER A 121 9.12 -1.69 -12.58
C SER A 121 8.88 -2.61 -11.39
N GLN A 122 9.89 -3.39 -11.02
CA GLN A 122 9.87 -4.17 -9.78
C GLN A 122 10.26 -3.32 -8.56
N ASP A 123 10.77 -2.11 -8.78
CA ASP A 123 11.18 -1.22 -7.69
C ASP A 123 9.97 -0.43 -7.16
N LEU A 124 9.62 -0.64 -5.90
CA LEU A 124 8.54 0.09 -5.24
C LEU A 124 8.84 1.58 -5.11
N ALA A 125 10.09 2.01 -5.27
CA ALA A 125 10.49 3.42 -5.34
C ALA A 125 9.80 4.20 -6.46
N ASP A 126 9.29 3.53 -7.50
CA ASP A 126 8.54 4.16 -8.58
C ASP A 126 7.05 4.35 -8.26
N TYR A 127 6.58 3.89 -7.09
CA TYR A 127 5.15 3.74 -6.81
C TYR A 127 4.68 4.46 -5.56
N VAL A 128 3.43 4.90 -5.63
CA VAL A 128 2.68 5.56 -4.56
C VAL A 128 1.55 4.63 -4.14
N LEU A 129 1.46 4.37 -2.83
CA LEU A 129 0.40 3.56 -2.24
C LEU A 129 -0.74 4.44 -1.74
N TYR A 130 -1.96 4.09 -2.11
CA TYR A 130 -3.18 4.61 -1.51
C TYR A 130 -3.84 3.48 -0.73
N VAL A 131 -4.01 3.62 0.58
CA VAL A 131 -4.57 2.58 1.46
C VAL A 131 -5.60 3.16 2.43
N VAL A 132 -6.70 2.47 2.66
CA VAL A 132 -7.81 3.04 3.45
C VAL A 132 -7.51 3.20 4.94
N VAL A 133 -6.64 2.35 5.49
CA VAL A 133 -6.21 2.38 6.90
C VAL A 133 -4.69 2.49 6.93
N GLU A 134 -4.15 3.26 7.86
CA GLU A 134 -2.70 3.37 8.08
C GLU A 134 -2.02 1.98 8.11
N PRO A 135 -0.94 1.79 7.32
CA PRO A 135 -0.20 0.54 7.32
C PRO A 135 0.17 0.09 8.71
N CYS A 136 -0.01 -1.21 8.99
CA CYS A 136 0.47 -1.76 10.25
C CYS A 136 2.01 -1.79 10.28
N ILE A 137 2.62 -1.98 11.45
CA ILE A 137 4.08 -2.09 11.65
C ILE A 137 4.74 -3.04 10.64
N MET A 138 4.12 -4.18 10.36
CA MET A 138 4.62 -5.17 9.40
C MET A 138 4.57 -4.65 7.96
N CYS A 139 3.44 -4.08 7.52
CA CYS A 139 3.31 -3.51 6.19
C CYS A 139 4.22 -2.30 6.01
N ALA A 140 4.32 -1.44 7.03
CA ALA A 140 5.22 -0.29 7.03
C ALA A 140 6.70 -0.70 6.88
N ALA A 141 7.13 -1.76 7.58
CA ALA A 141 8.48 -2.31 7.41
C ALA A 141 8.70 -2.84 5.99
N MET A 142 7.74 -3.60 5.44
CA MET A 142 7.83 -4.08 4.06
C MET A 142 7.97 -2.92 3.06
N LEU A 143 7.16 -1.88 3.21
CA LEU A 143 7.19 -0.70 2.36
C LEU A 143 8.52 0.07 2.48
N LEU A 144 9.07 0.16 3.69
CA LEU A 144 10.37 0.80 3.95
C LEU A 144 11.52 0.04 3.28
N TYR A 145 11.58 -1.29 3.48
CA TYR A 145 12.65 -2.11 2.91
C TYR A 145 12.63 -2.12 1.37
N ASN A 146 11.45 -1.98 0.77
CA ASN A 146 11.29 -1.87 -0.67
C ASN A 146 11.23 -0.42 -1.17
N ARG A 147 11.49 0.57 -0.30
CA ARG A 147 11.65 1.99 -0.64
C ARG A 147 10.44 2.60 -1.38
N VAL A 148 9.20 2.27 -0.99
CA VAL A 148 8.01 2.88 -1.62
C VAL A 148 8.13 4.40 -1.68
N ARG A 149 7.73 5.05 -2.78
CA ARG A 149 7.91 6.50 -2.94
C ARG A 149 7.18 7.28 -1.84
N LYS A 150 5.90 6.96 -1.64
CA LYS A 150 4.97 7.69 -0.79
C LYS A 150 3.74 6.85 -0.45
N VAL A 151 3.16 7.10 0.72
CA VAL A 151 1.92 6.45 1.18
C VAL A 151 0.88 7.51 1.56
N TYR A 152 -0.27 7.45 0.91
CA TYR A 152 -1.49 8.13 1.35
C TYR A 152 -2.41 7.16 2.08
N PHE A 153 -2.87 7.52 3.27
CA PHE A 153 -3.82 6.70 4.01
C PHE A 153 -5.05 7.44 4.52
N GLY A 154 -6.14 6.69 4.72
CA GLY A 154 -7.38 7.23 5.24
C GLY A 154 -7.33 7.47 6.74
N CYS A 155 -7.77 6.50 7.54
CA CYS A 155 -7.76 6.64 9.00
C CYS A 155 -6.51 6.03 9.64
N THR A 156 -6.15 6.53 10.82
CA THR A 156 -5.06 5.97 11.64
C THR A 156 -5.34 4.55 12.10
N ASN A 157 -4.30 3.78 12.39
CA ASN A 157 -4.37 2.44 12.94
C ASN A 157 -3.92 2.46 14.42
N PRO A 158 -4.85 2.65 15.38
CA PRO A 158 -4.51 2.90 16.79
C PRO A 158 -3.87 1.71 17.51
N ARG A 159 -4.00 0.50 16.95
CA ARG A 159 -3.50 -0.72 17.60
C ARG A 159 -2.18 -1.20 17.01
N PHE A 160 -1.96 -1.00 15.72
CA PHE A 160 -0.82 -1.58 15.01
C PHE A 160 -0.13 -0.60 14.05
N GLY A 161 -0.46 0.70 14.05
CA GLY A 161 0.01 1.68 13.07
C GLY A 161 1.52 1.86 13.04
N GLY A 162 2.12 1.63 11.86
CA GLY A 162 3.56 1.74 11.61
C GLY A 162 3.99 3.06 10.96
N ASN A 163 3.04 3.94 10.64
CA ASN A 163 3.32 5.23 9.98
C ASN A 163 3.13 6.42 10.93
N GLY A 164 3.25 6.22 12.23
CA GLY A 164 3.25 7.29 13.24
C GLY A 164 2.31 7.07 14.42
N THR A 165 1.22 6.30 14.25
CA THR A 165 0.23 6.18 15.34
C THR A 165 0.72 5.35 16.52
N VAL A 166 1.40 4.22 16.27
CA VAL A 166 2.01 3.38 17.32
C VAL A 166 3.53 3.42 17.23
N LEU A 167 4.07 3.16 16.05
CA LEU A 167 5.50 3.33 15.74
C LEU A 167 5.64 4.14 14.46
N SER A 168 6.80 4.77 14.28
CA SER A 168 7.16 5.52 13.06
C SER A 168 8.17 4.74 12.23
N VAL A 169 7.78 3.54 11.78
CA VAL A 169 8.64 2.63 10.99
C VAL A 169 9.01 3.24 9.65
N HIS A 170 8.11 4.00 9.04
CA HIS A 170 8.35 4.70 7.77
C HIS A 170 9.50 5.72 7.76
N ASN A 171 10.01 6.13 8.93
CA ASN A 171 11.09 7.11 9.02
C ASN A 171 12.44 6.52 8.60
N SER A 172 13.33 7.37 8.10
CA SER A 172 14.72 6.99 7.82
C SER A 172 15.44 6.54 9.09
N TYR A 173 16.23 5.47 8.97
CA TYR A 173 17.02 4.91 10.08
C TYR A 173 18.50 4.88 9.71
N LYS A 174 19.34 5.46 10.57
CA LYS A 174 20.80 5.29 10.51
C LYS A 174 21.14 4.02 11.27
N GLY A 175 21.83 3.08 10.64
CA GLY A 175 22.14 1.79 11.26
C GLY A 175 22.93 1.90 12.57
N CYS A 176 22.91 0.82 13.35
CA CYS A 176 23.50 0.78 14.70
C CYS A 176 25.03 0.84 14.67
N SER A 177 25.63 0.27 13.63
CA SER A 177 27.06 0.37 13.35
C SER A 177 27.24 1.32 12.16
N GLY A 178 28.29 2.14 12.16
CA GLY A 178 28.55 3.08 11.06
C GLY A 178 28.76 2.44 9.67
N GLU A 179 28.74 1.11 9.61
CA GLU A 179 28.89 0.27 8.41
C GLU A 179 27.53 -0.17 7.83
N ASP A 180 26.46 -0.15 8.62
CA ASP A 180 25.12 -0.56 8.18
C ASP A 180 24.53 0.47 7.19
N ALA A 181 24.12 0.01 6.01
CA ALA A 181 23.46 0.87 5.03
C ALA A 181 22.20 1.51 5.63
N ALA A 182 22.13 2.85 5.59
CA ALA A 182 20.98 3.57 6.10
C ALA A 182 19.69 3.21 5.32
N LEU A 183 18.60 2.99 6.05
CA LEU A 183 17.28 2.86 5.45
C LEU A 183 16.74 4.25 5.16
N ILE A 184 16.35 4.45 3.90
CA ILE A 184 15.71 5.69 3.44
C ILE A 184 14.21 5.55 3.70
N GLY A 185 13.67 6.43 4.54
CA GLY A 185 12.25 6.50 4.83
C GLY A 185 11.43 6.95 3.63
N TYR A 186 10.12 6.75 3.73
CA TYR A 186 9.15 7.21 2.73
C TYR A 186 8.21 8.24 3.33
N GLU A 187 7.70 9.14 2.47
CA GLU A 187 6.71 10.12 2.91
C GLU A 187 5.38 9.43 3.20
N SER A 188 4.74 9.76 4.33
CA SER A 188 3.42 9.24 4.67
C SER A 188 2.47 10.37 5.06
N CYS A 189 1.29 10.39 4.45
CA CYS A 189 0.26 11.39 4.68
C CYS A 189 -1.08 10.71 4.98
N GLY A 190 -1.64 10.97 6.17
CA GLY A 190 -2.93 10.42 6.61
C GLY A 190 -4.08 11.41 6.53
N GLY A 191 -5.31 10.92 6.74
CA GLY A 191 -6.52 11.74 6.89
C GLY A 191 -7.46 11.75 5.68
N TYR A 192 -7.15 10.99 4.62
CA TYR A 192 -7.87 11.08 3.35
C TYR A 192 -9.06 10.11 3.27
N ARG A 193 -10.30 10.62 3.28
CA ARG A 193 -11.51 9.79 3.43
C ARG A 193 -11.48 8.94 4.71
N ALA A 194 -10.96 9.54 5.78
CA ALA A 194 -10.79 8.89 7.07
C ALA A 194 -12.13 8.49 7.68
N GLU A 195 -13.18 9.29 7.49
CA GLU A 195 -14.52 8.98 8.01
C GLU A 195 -15.07 7.70 7.36
N GLU A 196 -14.99 7.59 6.04
CA GLU A 196 -15.44 6.41 5.30
C GLU A 196 -14.64 5.16 5.69
N ALA A 197 -13.33 5.28 5.86
CA ALA A 197 -12.48 4.19 6.34
C ALA A 197 -12.87 3.73 7.76
N VAL A 198 -13.13 4.67 8.68
CA VAL A 198 -13.61 4.36 10.03
C VAL A 198 -14.98 3.69 10.00
N VAL A 199 -15.90 4.14 9.14
CA VAL A 199 -17.24 3.54 8.99
C VAL A 199 -17.11 2.07 8.57
N LEU A 200 -16.24 1.74 7.62
CA LEU A 200 -16.01 0.35 7.21
C LEU A 200 -15.48 -0.50 8.38
N LEU A 201 -14.47 -0.03 9.12
CA LEU A 201 -13.94 -0.73 10.30
C LEU A 201 -15.02 -0.95 11.37
N GLN A 202 -15.84 0.07 11.65
CA GLN A 202 -16.95 -0.05 12.59
C GLN A 202 -17.99 -1.08 12.12
N GLN A 203 -18.34 -1.08 10.84
CA GLN A 203 -19.25 -2.08 10.27
C GLN A 203 -18.69 -3.50 10.45
N PHE A 204 -17.40 -3.71 10.23
CA PHE A 204 -16.74 -5.00 10.47
C PHE A 204 -16.79 -5.42 11.94
N TYR A 205 -16.36 -4.57 12.88
CA TYR A 205 -16.31 -4.91 14.30
C TYR A 205 -17.68 -5.01 14.99
N ARG A 206 -18.74 -4.46 14.39
CA ARG A 206 -20.13 -4.69 14.80
C ARG A 206 -20.62 -6.10 14.44
N ARG A 207 -20.04 -6.74 13.42
CA ARG A 207 -20.34 -8.13 13.07
C ARG A 207 -19.73 -9.05 14.12
N GLU A 208 -20.44 -10.12 14.42
CA GLU A 208 -19.91 -11.16 15.28
C GLU A 208 -18.92 -12.02 14.50
N ASN A 209 -17.77 -12.32 15.10
CA ASN A 209 -16.83 -13.27 14.49
C ASN A 209 -17.39 -14.68 14.66
N THR A 210 -17.95 -15.24 13.58
CA THR A 210 -18.47 -16.61 13.56
C THR A 210 -17.38 -17.65 13.82
N ASN A 211 -16.10 -17.32 13.55
CA ASN A 211 -14.95 -18.19 13.83
C ASN A 211 -14.46 -18.07 15.29
N ALA A 212 -15.01 -17.16 16.09
CA ALA A 212 -14.64 -17.08 17.51
C ALA A 212 -15.16 -18.32 18.26
N PRO A 213 -14.39 -18.86 19.24
CA PRO A 213 -14.87 -19.90 20.14
C PRO A 213 -16.20 -19.51 20.79
N LEU A 214 -17.09 -20.47 21.03
CA LEU A 214 -18.46 -20.22 21.52
C LEU A 214 -18.50 -19.31 22.76
N GLY A 215 -17.54 -19.45 23.69
CA GLY A 215 -17.46 -18.63 24.90
C GLY A 215 -17.00 -17.16 24.68
N LYS A 216 -16.53 -16.81 23.48
CA LYS A 216 -16.05 -15.46 23.11
C LYS A 216 -16.93 -14.77 22.07
N ARG A 217 -17.95 -15.47 21.56
CA ARG A 217 -18.97 -14.92 20.67
C ARG A 217 -19.79 -13.87 21.43
N LYS A 218 -19.83 -12.64 20.94
CA LYS A 218 -20.59 -11.55 21.58
C LYS A 218 -22.07 -11.86 21.40
N ARG A 219 -22.72 -12.36 22.47
CA ARG A 219 -24.17 -12.54 22.52
C ARG A 219 -24.84 -11.19 22.21
N LYS A 220 -25.38 -11.00 21.00
CA LYS A 220 -26.31 -9.89 20.75
C LYS A 220 -27.51 -10.13 21.64
N ASP A 221 -27.76 -9.20 22.56
CA ASP A 221 -29.02 -9.17 23.26
C ASP A 221 -30.10 -8.81 22.22
N LEU A 222 -30.82 -9.82 21.74
CA LEU A 222 -31.93 -9.66 20.79
C LEU A 222 -33.20 -9.11 21.49
N SER A 223 -33.10 -8.65 22.74
CA SER A 223 -34.25 -8.16 23.52
C SER A 223 -34.57 -6.67 23.33
N VAL A 224 -33.87 -5.95 22.45
CA VAL A 224 -34.24 -4.57 22.11
C VAL A 224 -34.88 -4.54 20.71
N VAL A 225 -36.17 -4.85 20.67
CA VAL A 225 -37.11 -4.47 19.60
C VAL A 225 -38.17 -3.59 20.23
#